data_AF-A0A7S0YY83-F1
#
_entry.id   AF-A0A7S0YY83-F1
#
_cell.length_a   1.000
_cell.length_b   1.000
_cell.length_c   1.000
_cell.angle_alpha   90.00
_cell.angle_beta   90.00
_cell.angle_gamma   90.00
#
_symmetry.space_group_name_H-M   'P 1'
#
loop_
_entity.id
_entity.type
_entity.pdbx_description
1 polymer ?
#
loop_
_entity_poly.entity_id
_entity_poly.type
_entity_poly.pdbx_seq_one_letter_code
_entity_poly.pdbx_strand_id
1 'polypeptide(L)'
;KGAWHINFVKCYIYTLKDLNLWEKGTGTVLAEAYLEGKFVKWNSNGGYVKPLSAAAPSSKNLASQDLFVLGEDDEEDEDEDEDAGCFGSSQRYCAQAALGEDIEAEHAPQAFSHFTYSVSDGMSLVCDLQGVWNETDGFMLTDPVIHHASSKGKNGRTDKGKEGMKKFFESHKCNPLCRRLGLDMPLLA
;
A
#
# COMPACT_ATOMS: atom_id res chain seq x y z
N LYS A 1 9.49 19.55 1.35
CA LYS A 1 9.38 18.19 0.77
C LYS A 1 8.68 18.35 -0.58
N GLY A 2 8.44 17.29 -1.35
CA GLY A 2 7.81 17.42 -2.67
C GLY A 2 6.63 16.46 -2.82
N ALA A 3 5.72 16.78 -3.74
CA ALA A 3 4.47 16.07 -4.03
C ALA A 3 4.58 14.55 -4.24
N TRP A 4 5.80 14.04 -4.46
CA TRP A 4 6.13 12.66 -4.80
C TRP A 4 6.67 11.85 -3.63
N HIS A 5 6.98 12.50 -2.51
CA HIS A 5 7.57 11.85 -1.36
C HIS A 5 6.54 10.96 -0.69
N ILE A 6 6.93 9.73 -0.38
CA ILE A 6 6.12 8.80 0.42
C ILE A 6 6.72 8.77 1.82
N ASN A 7 5.87 9.01 2.82
CA ASN A 7 6.23 8.84 4.21
C ASN A 7 5.10 8.05 4.90
N PHE A 8 5.48 7.27 5.91
CA PHE A 8 4.53 6.58 6.77
C PHE A 8 4.46 7.28 8.13
N VAL A 9 3.26 7.41 8.69
CA VAL A 9 3.08 7.93 10.05
C VAL A 9 3.74 6.98 11.04
N LYS A 10 4.30 7.54 12.12
CA LYS A 10 4.79 6.71 13.22
C LYS A 10 3.61 6.24 14.06
N CYS A 11 3.52 4.93 14.24
CA CYS A 11 2.59 4.30 15.16
C CYS A 11 3.30 3.98 16.48
N TYR A 12 2.60 4.20 17.59
CA TYR A 12 3.09 3.99 18.95
C TYR A 12 2.13 3.07 19.70
N ILE A 13 2.68 2.17 20.51
CA ILE A 13 1.91 1.32 21.41
C ILE A 13 1.95 1.96 22.81
N TYR A 14 0.79 2.24 23.37
CA TYR A 14 0.66 2.69 24.76
C TYR A 14 -0.05 1.63 25.60
N THR A 15 0.51 1.37 26.78
CA THR A 15 -0.18 0.58 27.81
C THR A 15 -0.77 1.53 28.84
N LEU A 16 -2.09 1.58 28.90
CA LEU A 16 -2.85 2.42 29.81
C LEU A 16 -3.27 1.62 31.03
N LYS A 17 -3.31 2.27 32.19
CA LYS A 17 -3.86 1.70 33.42
C LYS A 17 -5.20 2.35 33.69
N ASP A 18 -6.27 1.58 33.59
CA ASP A 18 -7.60 1.99 34.04
C ASP A 18 -8.36 0.75 34.49
N LEU A 19 -8.73 0.75 35.77
CA LEU A 19 -9.45 -0.34 36.41
C LEU A 19 -10.94 -0.36 36.04
N ASN A 20 -11.45 0.71 35.43
CA ASN A 20 -12.85 0.83 35.04
C ASN A 20 -13.10 0.43 33.59
N LEU A 21 -12.08 0.52 32.73
CA LEU A 21 -12.20 0.23 31.30
C LEU A 21 -11.74 -1.18 30.91
N TRP A 22 -10.82 -1.78 31.68
CA TRP A 22 -10.24 -3.08 31.35
C TRP A 22 -10.32 -4.05 32.53
N GLU A 23 -10.80 -5.27 32.28
CA GLU A 23 -10.98 -6.32 33.30
C GLU A 23 -9.70 -6.64 34.08
N LYS A 24 -8.54 -6.53 33.42
CA LYS A 24 -7.21 -6.78 34.02
C LYS A 24 -6.56 -5.52 34.60
N GLY A 25 -7.26 -4.39 34.60
CA GLY A 25 -6.77 -3.09 35.08
C GLY A 25 -5.81 -2.35 34.15
N THR A 26 -5.49 -2.95 33.01
CA THR A 26 -4.63 -2.35 31.98
C THR A 26 -5.12 -2.71 30.58
N GLY A 27 -5.04 -1.76 29.66
CA GLY A 27 -5.32 -1.95 28.24
C GLY A 27 -4.17 -1.48 27.37
N THR A 28 -4.06 -2.03 26.16
CA THR A 28 -3.10 -1.58 25.15
C THR A 28 -3.85 -0.88 24.04
N VAL A 29 -3.35 0.28 23.63
CA VAL A 29 -3.89 1.05 22.50
C VAL A 29 -2.79 1.39 21.52
N LEU A 30 -3.15 1.44 20.24
CA LEU A 30 -2.33 1.99 19.19
C LEU A 30 -2.67 3.48 19.03
N ALA A 31 -1.65 4.30 18.84
CA ALA A 31 -1.83 5.72 18.60
C ALA A 31 -0.87 6.23 17.53
N GLU A 32 -1.42 7.05 16.65
CA GLU A 32 -0.71 7.69 15.56
C GLU A 32 -1.13 9.17 15.47
N ALA A 33 -0.37 9.94 14.70
CA ALA A 33 -0.72 11.34 14.47
C ALA A 33 -1.96 11.44 13.56
N TYR A 34 -2.91 12.28 13.95
CA TYR A 34 -4.04 12.61 13.08
C TYR A 34 -3.55 13.20 11.75
N LEU A 35 -4.11 12.71 10.65
CA LEU A 35 -3.80 13.17 9.30
C LEU A 35 -4.81 14.22 8.85
N GLU A 36 -4.37 15.48 8.80
CA GLU A 36 -5.18 16.58 8.29
C GLU A 36 -5.27 16.52 6.75
N GLY A 37 -6.48 16.45 6.21
CA GLY A 37 -6.74 16.48 4.77
C GLY A 37 -7.78 15.46 4.32
N LYS A 38 -7.90 15.29 3.00
CA LYS A 38 -8.76 14.28 2.42
C LYS A 38 -8.06 12.92 2.50
N PHE A 39 -8.61 12.02 3.30
CA PHE A 39 -8.16 10.64 3.35
C PHE A 39 -8.52 9.91 2.04
N VAL A 40 -7.55 9.20 1.48
CA VAL A 40 -7.67 8.48 0.20
C VAL A 40 -7.01 7.12 0.36
N LYS A 41 -7.66 6.09 -0.17
CA LYS A 41 -7.10 4.74 -0.37
C LYS A 41 -6.70 4.58 -1.83
N TRP A 42 -5.42 4.41 -2.11
CA TRP A 42 -4.88 4.33 -3.48
C TRP A 42 -4.79 2.90 -4.01
N ASN A 43 -4.56 1.93 -3.13
CA ASN A 43 -4.78 0.51 -3.39
C ASN A 43 -5.26 -0.21 -2.14
N SER A 44 -5.74 -1.45 -2.30
CA SER A 44 -6.02 -2.34 -1.18
C SER A 44 -5.09 -3.56 -1.14
N ASN A 45 -5.14 -4.28 -0.04
CA ASN A 45 -4.54 -5.62 0.10
C ASN A 45 -5.26 -6.73 -0.69
N GLY A 46 -6.39 -6.42 -1.33
CA GLY A 46 -7.22 -7.33 -2.13
C GLY A 46 -7.29 -6.99 -3.62
N GLY A 47 -6.40 -6.15 -4.14
CA GLY A 47 -6.33 -5.83 -5.58
C GLY A 47 -7.20 -4.66 -6.05
N TYR A 48 -7.77 -3.87 -5.14
CA TYR A 48 -8.37 -2.58 -5.52
C TYR A 48 -7.27 -1.59 -5.95
N VAL A 49 -7.53 -0.84 -7.02
CA VAL A 49 -6.69 0.27 -7.48
C VAL A 49 -7.57 1.49 -7.68
N LYS A 50 -7.25 2.60 -7.02
CA LYS A 50 -7.96 3.86 -7.22
C LYS A 50 -7.77 4.32 -8.67
N PRO A 51 -8.86 4.61 -9.41
CA PRO A 51 -8.75 5.24 -10.73
C PRO A 51 -8.04 6.60 -10.65
N LEU A 52 -7.21 6.89 -11.65
CA LEU A 52 -6.64 8.23 -11.81
C LEU A 52 -7.77 9.24 -11.90
N SER A 53 -7.61 10.37 -11.21
CA SER A 53 -8.54 11.47 -11.36
C SER A 53 -8.53 11.94 -12.82
N ALA A 54 -9.71 12.02 -13.44
CA ALA A 54 -9.82 12.70 -14.71
C ALA A 54 -9.30 14.13 -14.51
N ALA A 55 -8.44 14.62 -15.42
CA ALA A 55 -7.97 16.01 -15.37
C ALA A 55 -9.18 16.94 -15.21
N ALA A 56 -9.28 17.57 -14.04
CA ALA A 56 -10.49 18.29 -13.68
C ALA A 56 -10.68 19.51 -14.60
N PRO A 57 -11.84 19.69 -15.26
CA PRO A 57 -12.23 21.01 -15.74
C PRO A 57 -12.43 21.92 -14.53
N SER A 58 -12.01 23.18 -14.66
CA SER A 58 -11.96 24.16 -13.56
C SER A 58 -13.27 24.26 -12.77
N SER A 59 -13.15 24.07 -11.45
CA SER A 59 -14.03 24.56 -10.36
C SER A 59 -15.55 24.42 -10.52
N LYS A 60 -16.16 23.64 -9.63
CA LYS A 60 -17.21 24.13 -8.70
C LYS A 60 -17.47 23.13 -7.58
N ASN A 61 -17.77 23.70 -6.42
CA ASN A 61 -18.03 23.10 -5.10
C ASN A 61 -18.80 21.78 -5.11
N LEU A 62 -18.39 20.84 -4.25
CA LEU A 62 -19.33 19.91 -3.62
C LEU A 62 -18.84 19.56 -2.21
N ALA A 63 -19.64 19.97 -1.22
CA ALA A 63 -19.50 19.54 0.17
C ALA A 63 -20.08 18.14 0.32
N SER A 64 -19.41 17.24 1.02
CA SER A 64 -20.04 16.06 1.64
C SER A 64 -19.17 15.56 2.78
N GLN A 65 -19.78 15.48 3.97
CA GLN A 65 -19.33 14.64 5.07
C GLN A 65 -19.37 13.19 4.63
N ASP A 66 -18.31 12.43 4.87
CA ASP A 66 -18.39 10.99 5.02
C ASP A 66 -17.41 10.58 6.13
N LEU A 67 -17.97 10.26 7.29
CA LEU A 67 -17.27 9.65 8.42
C LEU A 67 -17.27 8.14 8.15
N PHE A 68 -16.19 7.63 7.57
CA PHE A 68 -16.04 6.20 7.29
C PHE A 68 -15.41 5.49 8.50
N VAL A 69 -16.18 4.62 9.14
CA VAL A 69 -15.66 3.66 10.13
C VAL A 69 -14.96 2.55 9.35
N LEU A 70 -13.65 2.41 9.51
CA LEU A 70 -12.88 1.32 8.94
C LEU A 70 -13.20 0.03 9.69
N GLY A 71 -14.07 -0.80 9.11
CA GLY A 71 -14.11 -2.23 9.39
C GLY A 71 -13.07 -2.91 8.52
N GLU A 72 -12.20 -3.72 9.12
CA GLU A 72 -11.41 -4.69 8.38
C GLU A 72 -12.39 -5.78 7.93
N ASP A 73 -12.62 -5.90 6.61
CA ASP A 73 -13.39 -7.00 6.05
C ASP A 73 -12.58 -8.29 6.21
N ASP A 74 -12.88 -9.02 7.29
CA ASP A 74 -12.48 -10.41 7.55
C ASP A 74 -13.21 -11.30 6.52
N GLU A 75 -12.62 -11.53 5.35
CA GLU A 75 -13.03 -12.65 4.50
C GLU A 75 -12.34 -13.94 4.96
N GLU A 76 -13.15 -14.94 5.26
CA GLU A 76 -12.78 -16.29 5.71
C GLU A 76 -12.10 -17.06 4.55
N ASP A 77 -10.87 -17.55 4.77
CA ASP A 77 -10.12 -18.36 3.80
C ASP A 77 -10.41 -19.87 4.00
N GLU A 78 -10.75 -20.57 2.91
CA GLU A 78 -10.73 -22.04 2.79
C GLU A 78 -9.38 -22.54 2.23
N ASP A 79 -8.76 -23.45 2.98
CA ASP A 79 -7.74 -24.51 2.80
C ASP A 79 -6.74 -24.62 1.59
N GLU A 80 -5.51 -25.00 2.01
CA GLU A 80 -4.49 -25.96 1.47
C GLU A 80 -3.79 -25.77 0.09
N ASP A 81 -2.45 -25.61 0.09
CA ASP A 81 -1.43 -26.64 -0.30
C ASP A 81 -0.01 -26.09 -0.60
N GLU A 82 0.97 -26.99 -0.52
CA GLU A 82 2.43 -26.81 -0.37
C GLU A 82 3.28 -26.57 -1.66
N ASP A 83 4.52 -26.09 -1.41
CA ASP A 83 5.81 -26.30 -2.11
C ASP A 83 6.22 -25.51 -3.39
N ALA A 84 7.55 -25.27 -3.40
CA ALA A 84 8.51 -25.16 -4.50
C ALA A 84 9.18 -23.78 -4.68
N GLY A 85 10.51 -23.79 -4.50
CA GLY A 85 11.40 -22.63 -4.56
C GLY A 85 12.10 -22.41 -5.89
N CYS A 86 13.38 -21.98 -5.82
CA CYS A 86 14.36 -21.72 -6.90
C CYS A 86 14.30 -20.27 -7.44
N PHE A 87 15.35 -19.53 -7.81
CA PHE A 87 16.82 -19.52 -7.66
C PHE A 87 17.30 -18.23 -8.36
N GLY A 88 18.49 -17.74 -8.01
CA GLY A 88 18.86 -16.35 -8.24
C GLY A 88 19.08 -15.92 -9.70
N SER A 89 19.22 -14.62 -9.92
CA SER A 89 20.47 -14.05 -10.44
C SER A 89 20.41 -12.53 -10.54
N SER A 90 21.59 -11.96 -10.36
CA SER A 90 21.92 -10.55 -10.33
C SER A 90 21.81 -9.89 -11.72
N GLN A 91 21.67 -8.56 -11.70
CA GLN A 91 21.95 -7.60 -12.79
C GLN A 91 21.00 -7.56 -13.99
N ARG A 92 20.28 -6.41 -14.12
CA ARG A 92 20.54 -5.39 -15.16
C ARG A 92 19.60 -4.19 -15.01
N TYR A 93 20.04 -3.15 -14.29
CA TYR A 93 19.48 -1.81 -14.43
C TYR A 93 19.90 -1.25 -15.79
N CYS A 94 18.99 -1.25 -16.76
CA CYS A 94 19.02 -0.34 -17.91
C CYS A 94 17.69 -0.48 -18.67
N ALA A 95 16.69 0.31 -18.29
CA ALA A 95 15.54 0.57 -19.15
C ALA A 95 15.58 2.05 -19.55
N GLN A 96 15.92 2.25 -20.81
CA GLN A 96 15.96 3.51 -21.52
C GLN A 96 14.57 4.18 -21.43
N ALA A 97 14.54 5.40 -20.89
CA ALA A 97 13.31 6.12 -20.58
C ALA A 97 12.37 6.21 -21.80
N ALA A 98 11.13 5.78 -21.62
CA ALA A 98 10.01 6.19 -22.45
C ALA A 98 9.84 7.71 -22.30
N LEU A 99 10.42 8.46 -23.23
CA LEU A 99 10.33 9.92 -23.32
C LEU A 99 8.97 10.29 -23.90
N GLY A 100 8.02 10.74 -23.07
CA GLY A 100 6.81 11.40 -23.57
C GLY A 100 5.54 11.26 -22.75
N GLU A 101 5.52 10.53 -21.64
CA GLU A 101 4.34 10.46 -20.77
C GLU A 101 4.54 11.33 -19.53
N ASP A 102 3.56 12.20 -19.27
CA ASP A 102 3.53 13.02 -18.07
C ASP A 102 3.37 12.10 -16.84
N ILE A 103 4.32 12.22 -15.92
CA ILE A 103 4.25 11.50 -14.67
C ILE A 103 3.44 12.37 -13.71
N GLU A 104 2.29 11.85 -13.26
CA GLU A 104 1.49 12.42 -12.18
C GLU A 104 1.85 11.86 -10.80
N ALA A 105 1.61 12.64 -9.73
CA ALA A 105 1.84 12.20 -8.36
C ALA A 105 1.01 10.96 -7.99
N GLU A 106 -0.22 10.83 -8.52
CA GLU A 106 -1.10 9.66 -8.30
C GLU A 106 -0.52 8.33 -8.81
N HIS A 107 0.55 8.36 -9.63
CA HIS A 107 1.30 7.16 -10.02
C HIS A 107 2.18 6.60 -8.91
N ALA A 108 2.58 7.43 -7.93
CA ALA A 108 3.56 7.08 -6.92
C ALA A 108 3.13 5.90 -6.03
N PRO A 109 1.88 5.82 -5.52
CA PRO A 109 1.47 4.68 -4.68
C PRO A 109 1.56 3.34 -5.41
N GLN A 110 1.07 3.27 -6.66
CA GLN A 110 1.13 2.05 -7.47
C GLN A 110 2.57 1.63 -7.79
N ALA A 111 3.40 2.60 -8.18
CA ALA A 111 4.80 2.34 -8.48
C ALA A 111 5.60 1.97 -7.23
N PHE A 112 5.26 2.52 -6.06
CA PHE A 112 5.88 2.17 -4.80
C PHE A 112 5.60 0.72 -4.41
N SER A 113 4.34 0.27 -4.47
CA SER A 113 4.00 -1.14 -4.22
C SER A 113 4.79 -2.07 -5.14
N HIS A 114 4.81 -1.80 -6.47
CA HIS A 114 5.61 -2.56 -7.42
C HIS A 114 7.12 -2.54 -7.08
N PHE A 115 7.66 -1.36 -6.77
CA PHE A 115 9.06 -1.19 -6.37
C PHE A 115 9.41 -2.04 -5.14
N THR A 116 8.55 -2.10 -4.11
CA THR A 116 8.81 -2.91 -2.91
C THR A 116 8.93 -4.40 -3.22
N TYR A 117 8.13 -4.90 -4.16
CA TYR A 117 8.24 -6.27 -4.65
C TYR A 117 9.53 -6.50 -5.42
N SER A 118 9.86 -5.61 -6.38
CA SER A 118 11.07 -5.75 -7.19
C SER A 118 12.36 -5.65 -6.37
N VAL A 119 12.44 -4.70 -5.43
CA VAL A 119 13.66 -4.48 -4.62
C VAL A 119 13.86 -5.56 -3.55
N SER A 120 12.80 -6.30 -3.20
CA SER A 120 12.87 -7.43 -2.28
C SER A 120 13.04 -8.77 -2.98
N ASP A 121 13.36 -8.78 -4.28
CA ASP A 121 13.47 -9.99 -5.11
C ASP A 121 12.19 -10.86 -5.05
N GLY A 122 11.02 -10.19 -4.98
CA GLY A 122 9.71 -10.82 -4.91
C GLY A 122 9.32 -11.36 -3.54
N MET A 123 10.09 -11.06 -2.49
CA MET A 123 9.83 -11.59 -1.14
C MET A 123 8.77 -10.81 -0.37
N SER A 124 8.57 -9.52 -0.65
CA SER A 124 7.65 -8.67 0.10
C SER A 124 6.99 -7.62 -0.78
N LEU A 125 5.69 -7.42 -0.60
CA LEU A 125 4.91 -6.37 -1.28
C LEU A 125 4.23 -5.51 -0.22
N VAL A 126 4.48 -4.20 -0.26
CA VAL A 126 3.74 -3.22 0.56
C VAL A 126 2.55 -2.70 -0.23
N CYS A 127 1.34 -2.88 0.29
CA CYS A 127 0.08 -2.43 -0.28
C CYS A 127 -0.82 -1.84 0.82
N ASP A 128 -2.12 -1.70 0.53
CA ASP A 128 -3.07 -0.96 1.36
C ASP A 128 -2.63 0.49 1.59
N LEU A 129 -2.08 1.11 0.55
CA LEU A 129 -1.57 2.46 0.63
C LEU A 129 -2.74 3.44 0.74
N GLN A 130 -2.88 4.01 1.93
CA GLN A 130 -3.96 4.93 2.31
C GLN A 130 -3.45 6.04 3.22
N GLY A 131 -4.11 7.19 3.22
CA GLY A 131 -3.69 8.36 3.98
C GLY A 131 -4.05 9.66 3.29
N VAL A 132 -3.22 10.69 3.47
CA VAL A 132 -3.44 12.03 2.89
C VAL A 132 -2.33 12.40 1.92
N TRP A 133 -2.65 13.23 0.93
CA TRP A 133 -1.68 13.78 0.00
C TRP A 133 -1.84 15.30 -0.10
N ASN A 134 -0.70 15.98 -0.15
CA ASN A 134 -0.65 17.40 -0.53
C ASN A 134 0.64 17.70 -1.32
N GLU A 135 0.65 18.81 -2.06
CA GLU A 135 1.76 19.17 -2.94
C GLU A 135 3.08 19.46 -2.20
N THR A 136 3.02 19.84 -0.92
CA THR A 136 4.17 20.29 -0.12
C THR A 136 4.87 19.14 0.61
N ASP A 137 4.10 18.23 1.18
CA ASP A 137 4.60 17.12 2.00
C ASP A 137 4.66 15.79 1.24
N GLY A 138 3.91 15.69 0.14
CA GLY A 138 3.69 14.45 -0.58
C GLY A 138 2.64 13.58 0.11
N PHE A 139 2.85 12.27 0.04
CA PHE A 139 2.01 11.25 0.66
C PHE A 139 2.40 11.06 2.13
N MET A 140 1.41 11.16 3.00
CA MET A 140 1.46 10.74 4.39
C MET A 140 0.52 9.55 4.55
N LEU A 141 1.12 8.37 4.56
CA LEU A 141 0.41 7.09 4.53
C LEU A 141 0.34 6.47 5.91
N THR A 142 -0.73 5.74 6.19
CA THR A 142 -0.87 4.95 7.41
C THR A 142 -1.39 3.54 7.12
N ASP A 143 -1.26 2.66 8.11
CA ASP A 143 -1.74 1.29 8.13
C ASP A 143 -1.45 0.49 6.84
N PRO A 144 -0.20 0.42 6.37
CA PRO A 144 0.12 -0.41 5.21
C PRO A 144 0.02 -1.89 5.54
N VAL A 145 -0.32 -2.69 4.53
CA VAL A 145 -0.24 -4.16 4.58
C VAL A 145 1.04 -4.63 3.92
N ILE A 146 1.68 -5.64 4.50
CA ILE A 146 2.87 -6.29 3.93
C ILE A 146 2.56 -7.75 3.66
N HIS A 147 2.39 -8.09 2.38
CA HIS A 147 2.35 -9.49 1.96
C HIS A 147 3.76 -10.06 1.92
N HIS A 148 3.97 -11.27 2.45
CA HIS A 148 5.28 -11.93 2.44
C HIS A 148 5.26 -13.31 1.75
N ALA A 149 6.24 -13.58 0.88
CA ALA A 149 6.23 -14.76 0.01
C ALA A 149 6.42 -16.10 0.75
N SER A 150 7.06 -16.10 1.92
CA SER A 150 7.35 -17.32 2.67
C SER A 150 6.15 -17.94 3.40
N SER A 151 5.16 -17.14 3.79
CA SER A 151 4.07 -17.58 4.67
C SER A 151 3.00 -16.51 4.76
N LYS A 152 1.73 -16.91 4.70
CA LYS A 152 0.59 -16.05 5.06
C LYS A 152 0.65 -15.70 6.55
N GLY A 153 0.14 -14.54 6.94
CA GLY A 153 -0.01 -14.12 8.34
C GLY A 153 1.27 -13.69 9.07
N LYS A 154 2.44 -13.68 8.41
CA LYS A 154 3.72 -13.36 9.05
C LYS A 154 3.76 -11.95 9.59
N ASN A 155 3.14 -11.01 8.85
CA ASN A 155 3.07 -9.61 9.21
C ASN A 155 1.72 -9.19 9.80
N GLY A 156 0.95 -10.15 10.33
CA GLY A 156 -0.40 -9.93 10.86
C GLY A 156 -1.49 -10.53 9.97
N ARG A 157 -2.74 -10.44 10.43
CA ARG A 157 -3.89 -11.14 9.82
C ARG A 157 -4.17 -10.68 8.38
N THR A 158 -3.74 -9.47 8.01
CA THR A 158 -3.94 -8.89 6.68
C THR A 158 -2.91 -9.35 5.65
N ASP A 159 -1.86 -10.06 6.05
CA ASP A 159 -0.85 -10.68 5.17
C ASP A 159 -1.40 -11.93 4.50
N LYS A 160 -1.84 -11.77 3.25
CA LYS A 160 -2.38 -12.85 2.38
C LYS A 160 -1.28 -13.56 1.58
N GLY A 161 -0.01 -13.33 1.91
CA GLY A 161 1.15 -13.99 1.29
C GLY A 161 1.18 -13.85 -0.24
N LYS A 162 1.58 -14.93 -0.93
CA LYS A 162 1.67 -14.97 -2.40
C LYS A 162 0.35 -14.66 -3.11
N GLU A 163 -0.77 -15.06 -2.52
CA GLU A 163 -2.10 -14.83 -3.09
C GLU A 163 -2.44 -13.33 -3.10
N GLY A 164 -2.16 -12.63 -1.99
CA GLY A 164 -2.28 -11.18 -1.92
C GLY A 164 -1.38 -10.46 -2.93
N MET A 165 -0.16 -10.96 -3.14
CA MET A 165 0.74 -10.46 -4.18
C MET A 165 0.15 -10.65 -5.58
N LYS A 166 -0.39 -11.84 -5.87
CA LYS A 166 -1.03 -12.16 -7.15
C LYS A 166 -2.21 -11.23 -7.43
N LYS A 167 -3.13 -11.08 -6.48
CA LYS A 167 -4.28 -10.14 -6.56
C LYS A 167 -3.85 -8.70 -6.83
N PHE A 168 -2.75 -8.25 -6.23
CA PHE A 168 -2.19 -6.93 -6.53
C PHE A 168 -1.75 -6.84 -8.00
N PHE A 169 -0.95 -7.78 -8.49
CA PHE A 169 -0.41 -7.72 -9.86
C PHE A 169 -1.43 -8.03 -10.97
N GLU A 170 -2.53 -8.73 -10.67
CA GLU A 170 -3.67 -8.91 -11.58
C GLU A 170 -4.36 -7.58 -11.93
N SER A 171 -4.45 -6.66 -10.96
CA SER A 171 -5.03 -5.33 -11.14
C SER A 171 -4.00 -4.27 -11.53
N HIS A 172 -2.72 -4.51 -11.25
CA HIS A 172 -1.65 -3.56 -11.51
C HIS A 172 -1.41 -3.37 -13.00
N LYS A 173 -1.30 -2.10 -13.42
CA LYS A 173 -0.83 -1.72 -14.74
C LYS A 173 0.36 -0.80 -14.55
N CYS A 174 1.53 -1.20 -15.06
CA CYS A 174 2.72 -0.36 -15.02
C CYS A 174 2.40 1.04 -15.57
N ASN A 175 2.66 2.05 -14.76
CA ASN A 175 2.46 3.45 -15.12
C ASN A 175 3.80 4.08 -15.59
N PRO A 176 3.80 5.35 -16.04
CA PRO A 176 5.02 6.01 -16.50
C PRO A 176 6.15 6.01 -15.44
N LEU A 177 5.81 6.08 -14.16
CA LEU A 177 6.78 6.02 -13.06
C LEU A 177 7.39 4.61 -12.92
N CYS A 178 6.59 3.54 -13.01
CA CYS A 178 7.12 2.16 -13.01
C CYS A 178 8.14 1.96 -14.14
N ARG A 179 7.79 2.41 -15.35
CA ARG A 179 8.69 2.35 -16.52
C ARG A 179 9.94 3.18 -16.33
N ARG A 180 9.82 4.39 -15.76
CA ARG A 180 10.96 5.27 -15.49
C ARG A 180 11.93 4.69 -14.47
N LEU A 181 11.41 3.94 -13.49
CA LEU A 181 12.17 3.22 -12.49
C LEU A 181 12.75 1.88 -13.02
N GLY A 182 12.37 1.46 -14.24
CA GLY A 182 12.82 0.20 -14.83
C GLY A 182 12.23 -1.03 -14.14
N LEU A 183 10.99 -0.95 -13.68
CA LEU A 183 10.31 -2.07 -13.02
C LEU A 183 9.61 -2.96 -14.06
N ASP A 184 9.99 -4.23 -14.08
CA ASP A 184 9.38 -5.24 -14.95
C ASP A 184 8.15 -5.88 -14.29
N MET A 185 7.13 -6.19 -15.10
CA MET A 185 5.97 -6.94 -14.62
C MET A 185 6.39 -8.36 -14.23
N PRO A 186 6.10 -8.81 -13.00
CA PRO A 186 6.45 -10.17 -12.58
C PRO A 186 5.57 -11.20 -13.28
N LEU A 187 6.19 -12.33 -13.63
CA LEU A 187 5.46 -13.53 -14.05
C LEU A 187 5.11 -14.33 -12.80
N LEU A 188 3.91 -14.09 -12.26
CA LEU A 188 3.42 -14.85 -11.11
C LEU A 188 2.73 -16.12 -11.61
N ALA A 189 3.22 -17.27 -11.15
CA ALA A 189 2.54 -18.56 -11.30
C ALA A 189 1.37 -18.65 -10.30
#